data_AF-A0A4R7W8J6-F1
#
_entry.id   AF-A0A4R7W8J6-F1
#
_cell.length_a   1.000
_cell.length_b   1.000
_cell.length_c   1.000
_cell.angle_alpha   90.00
_cell.angle_beta   90.00
_cell.angle_gamma   90.00
#
_symmetry.space_group_name_H-M   'P 1'
#
loop_
_entity.id
_entity.type
_entity.pdbx_description
1 polymer ?
#
loop_
_entity_poly.entity_id
_entity_poly.type
_entity_poly.pdbx_seq_one_letter_code
_entity_poly.pdbx_strand_id
1 'polypeptide(L)'
;FITQDPIGLDGGMNLYRYVPNPTAWVDPWGWAFKSVNFKGSDELFPVYGNQKNIVTIEMQGSRGRDFTEAYKQAGLKETDVKAQGKYTWHHLDDFDPGTGKSTMQLVTRSAHEASFPHTGSVAQFEKHFGLPSGAYGSKDAIGISQSKGWLKGRTPSSATSNCQG
;
A
#
# COMPACT_ATOMS: atom_id res chain seq x y z
N PHE A 1 -22.08 27.40 -52.76
CA PHE A 1 -20.76 26.81 -52.57
C PHE A 1 -20.53 26.63 -51.09
N ILE A 2 -20.22 25.38 -50.70
CA ILE A 2 -19.22 24.97 -49.68
C ILE A 2 -19.49 25.49 -48.25
N THR A 3 -19.66 24.71 -47.17
CA THR A 3 -19.56 23.27 -46.82
C THR A 3 -20.14 23.13 -45.39
N GLN A 4 -20.58 21.94 -45.02
CA GLN A 4 -21.03 21.58 -43.66
C GLN A 4 -19.93 21.76 -42.59
N ASP A 5 -20.33 22.13 -41.37
CA ASP A 5 -19.56 21.96 -40.14
C ASP A 5 -19.97 20.66 -39.39
N PRO A 6 -19.01 19.75 -39.14
CA PRO A 6 -19.02 18.54 -38.33
C PRO A 6 -19.93 18.33 -37.13
N ILE A 7 -19.87 19.09 -36.03
CA ILE A 7 -20.24 18.49 -34.73
C ILE A 7 -21.47 19.13 -34.10
N GLY A 8 -22.54 18.33 -34.08
CA GLY A 8 -23.73 18.55 -33.28
C GLY A 8 -23.41 18.65 -31.80
N LEU A 9 -23.79 19.78 -31.23
CA LEU A 9 -24.13 19.93 -29.83
C LEU A 9 -25.26 18.97 -29.49
N ASP A 10 -24.91 17.73 -29.14
CA ASP A 10 -25.84 16.85 -28.43
C ASP A 10 -25.54 16.97 -26.94
N GLY A 11 -26.37 17.75 -26.28
CA GLY A 11 -26.42 17.85 -24.83
C GLY A 11 -26.79 16.49 -24.25
N GLY A 12 -25.79 15.71 -23.87
CA GLY A 12 -25.95 14.49 -23.12
C GLY A 12 -25.33 14.65 -21.74
N MET A 13 -26.15 15.05 -20.76
CA MET A 13 -25.89 14.80 -19.35
C MET A 13 -25.72 13.28 -19.15
N ASN A 14 -24.53 12.73 -19.37
CA ASN A 14 -24.17 11.42 -18.83
C ASN A 14 -23.80 11.58 -17.36
N LEU A 15 -24.82 11.92 -16.58
CA LEU A 15 -24.91 11.77 -15.14
C LEU A 15 -25.08 10.28 -14.76
N TYR A 16 -24.30 9.40 -15.41
CA TYR A 16 -24.31 7.96 -15.21
C TYR A 16 -22.89 7.40 -15.31
N ARG A 17 -22.07 7.69 -14.29
CA ARG A 17 -21.22 6.63 -13.75
C ARG A 17 -21.52 6.50 -12.27
N TYR A 18 -22.51 5.65 -12.04
CA TYR A 18 -22.79 4.89 -10.83
C TYR A 18 -21.61 4.88 -9.87
N VAL A 19 -21.88 5.38 -8.66
CA VAL A 19 -21.32 5.00 -7.36
C VAL A 19 -20.00 4.22 -7.46
N PRO A 20 -18.87 4.70 -6.89
CA PRO A 20 -17.75 3.80 -6.62
C PRO A 20 -18.30 2.75 -5.66
N ASN A 21 -18.76 1.62 -6.20
CA ASN A 21 -19.33 0.52 -5.45
C ASN A 21 -18.15 -0.07 -4.67
N PRO A 22 -18.01 0.23 -3.37
CA PRO A 22 -16.96 -0.34 -2.57
C PRO A 22 -17.52 -1.66 -2.10
N THR A 23 -17.66 -2.63 -3.00
CA THR A 23 -18.12 -3.97 -2.66
C THR A 23 -16.98 -4.65 -1.88
N ALA A 24 -16.86 -4.21 -0.63
CA ALA A 24 -16.18 -4.89 0.45
C ALA A 24 -16.84 -6.26 0.52
N TRP A 25 -16.10 -7.29 0.14
CA TRP A 25 -16.52 -8.63 0.45
C TRP A 25 -16.58 -8.74 1.98
N VAL A 26 -17.80 -8.96 2.44
CA VAL A 26 -18.22 -8.96 3.84
C VAL A 26 -17.52 -10.10 4.58
N ASP A 27 -16.75 -9.76 5.59
CA ASP A 27 -16.35 -10.68 6.66
C ASP A 27 -17.19 -10.32 7.91
N PRO A 28 -18.03 -11.22 8.46
CA PRO A 28 -19.08 -10.86 9.41
C PRO A 28 -18.62 -10.51 10.86
N TRP A 29 -17.32 -10.44 11.17
CA TRP A 29 -16.81 -10.16 12.53
C TRP A 29 -15.64 -9.16 12.47
N GLY A 30 -15.85 -7.83 12.50
CA GLY A 30 -15.94 -7.09 13.75
C GLY A 30 -14.98 -5.88 13.82
N TRP A 31 -15.45 -4.72 13.37
CA TRP A 31 -15.16 -3.36 13.90
C TRP A 31 -13.68 -2.92 13.98
N ALA A 32 -12.94 -3.09 12.90
CA ALA A 32 -11.79 -2.24 12.57
C ALA A 32 -12.15 -1.41 11.33
N PHE A 33 -11.71 -0.15 11.27
CA PHE A 33 -11.82 0.65 10.05
C PHE A 33 -11.02 -0.05 8.94
N LYS A 34 -11.73 -0.84 8.10
CA LYS A 34 -11.10 -1.63 7.04
C LYS A 34 -10.37 -0.70 6.08
N SER A 35 -9.22 -1.15 5.59
CA SER A 35 -8.48 -0.44 4.56
C SER A 35 -9.32 -0.39 3.27
N VAL A 36 -9.15 0.70 2.49
CA VAL A 36 -9.82 0.83 1.20
C VAL A 36 -9.02 0.07 0.15
N ASN A 37 -9.68 -0.86 -0.54
CA ASN A 37 -9.09 -1.60 -1.65
C ASN A 37 -9.34 -0.85 -2.98
N PHE A 38 -8.26 -0.43 -3.64
CA PHE A 38 -8.30 0.36 -4.88
C PHE A 38 -8.20 -0.48 -6.16
N LYS A 39 -8.28 -1.82 -6.06
CA LYS A 39 -8.18 -2.73 -7.22
C LYS A 39 -9.19 -2.36 -8.30
N GLY A 40 -8.70 -2.05 -9.51
CA GLY A 40 -9.53 -1.68 -10.66
C GLY A 40 -10.00 -0.22 -10.67
N SER A 41 -9.54 0.60 -9.74
CA SER A 41 -9.79 2.04 -9.74
C SER A 41 -8.76 2.80 -10.58
N ASP A 42 -9.17 3.97 -11.08
CA ASP A 42 -8.29 4.91 -11.80
C ASP A 42 -7.25 5.59 -10.87
N GLU A 43 -7.36 5.36 -9.56
CA GLU A 43 -6.44 5.88 -8.53
C GLU A 43 -5.16 5.03 -8.39
N LEU A 44 -5.13 3.83 -8.96
CA LEU A 44 -3.92 3.02 -8.99
C LEU A 44 -2.89 3.59 -9.95
N PHE A 45 -1.61 3.37 -9.63
CA PHE A 45 -0.52 3.69 -10.53
C PHE A 45 -0.67 2.97 -11.87
N PRO A 46 -0.59 3.65 -13.02
CA PRO A 46 -0.67 3.01 -14.32
C PRO A 46 0.57 2.14 -14.55
N VAL A 47 0.35 0.86 -14.85
CA VAL A 47 1.43 -0.11 -15.08
C VAL A 47 1.56 -0.45 -16.54
N TYR A 48 2.80 -0.69 -16.98
CA TYR A 48 3.11 -1.07 -18.36
C TYR A 48 3.99 -2.32 -18.40
N GLY A 49 3.77 -3.17 -19.40
CA GLY A 49 4.52 -4.42 -19.56
C GLY A 49 4.37 -5.34 -18.33
N ASN A 50 5.50 -5.69 -17.71
CA ASN A 50 5.54 -6.61 -16.57
C ASN A 50 5.44 -5.92 -15.19
N GLN A 51 5.19 -4.61 -15.17
CA GLN A 51 5.05 -3.86 -13.92
C GLN A 51 3.77 -4.22 -13.17
N LYS A 52 3.79 -4.01 -11.84
CA LYS A 52 2.61 -4.18 -10.97
C LYS A 52 2.41 -2.94 -10.10
N ASN A 53 1.16 -2.64 -9.78
CA ASN A 53 0.76 -1.58 -8.85
C ASN A 53 0.11 -2.16 -7.58
N ILE A 54 -0.15 -3.47 -7.58
CA ILE A 54 -0.60 -4.24 -6.42
C ILE A 54 0.39 -5.40 -6.25
N VAL A 55 1.00 -5.48 -5.07
CA VAL A 55 2.01 -6.49 -4.77
C VAL A 55 1.82 -7.02 -3.35
N THR A 56 2.27 -8.25 -3.10
CA THR A 56 2.34 -8.81 -1.76
C THR A 56 3.78 -8.74 -1.28
N ILE A 57 3.99 -8.22 -0.07
CA ILE A 57 5.31 -8.18 0.58
C ILE A 57 5.27 -8.95 1.89
N GLU A 58 6.42 -9.44 2.34
CA GLU A 58 6.60 -9.76 3.76
C GLU A 58 6.89 -8.44 4.51
N MET A 59 6.18 -8.18 5.60
CA MET A 59 6.32 -6.96 6.38
C MET A 59 7.73 -6.86 6.96
N GLN A 60 8.34 -5.69 6.79
CA GLN A 60 9.75 -5.42 7.10
C GLN A 60 9.94 -4.76 8.47
N GLY A 61 8.85 -4.46 9.19
CA GLY A 61 8.87 -3.75 10.46
C GLY A 61 9.07 -2.24 10.31
N SER A 62 9.02 -1.70 9.09
CA SER A 62 9.16 -0.28 8.79
C SER A 62 8.54 0.07 7.45
N ARG A 63 7.70 1.12 7.40
CA ARG A 63 7.04 1.57 6.16
C ARG A 63 8.01 1.86 5.03
N GLY A 64 9.16 2.47 5.33
CA GLY A 64 10.19 2.76 4.32
C GLY A 64 10.75 1.49 3.69
N ARG A 65 11.00 0.45 4.49
CA ARG A 65 11.49 -0.84 4.00
C ARG A 65 10.40 -1.60 3.24
N ASP A 66 9.16 -1.52 3.70
CA ASP A 66 8.00 -2.07 2.99
C ASP A 66 7.86 -1.43 1.60
N PHE A 67 8.03 -0.11 1.49
CA PHE A 67 7.97 0.59 0.20
C PHE A 67 9.09 0.14 -0.72
N THR A 68 10.30 -0.03 -0.21
CA THR A 68 11.44 -0.56 -0.99
C THR A 68 11.14 -1.97 -1.51
N GLU A 69 10.65 -2.87 -0.67
CA GLU A 69 10.29 -4.22 -1.09
C GLU A 69 9.11 -4.20 -2.08
N ALA A 70 8.12 -3.33 -1.88
CA ALA A 70 7.00 -3.16 -2.79
C ALA A 70 7.45 -2.69 -4.18
N TYR A 71 8.33 -1.68 -4.27
CA TYR A 71 8.91 -1.25 -5.55
C TYR A 71 9.65 -2.39 -6.27
N LYS A 72 10.41 -3.19 -5.53
CA LYS A 72 11.14 -4.34 -6.07
C LYS A 72 10.18 -5.40 -6.62
N GLN A 73 9.16 -5.79 -5.85
CA GLN A 73 8.14 -6.76 -6.27
C GLN A 73 7.29 -6.24 -7.44
N ALA A 74 7.15 -4.92 -7.54
CA ALA A 74 6.39 -4.24 -8.57
C ALA A 74 7.13 -4.11 -9.90
N GLY A 75 8.44 -4.35 -9.94
CA GLY A 75 9.27 -4.05 -11.10
C GLY A 75 9.29 -2.55 -11.43
N LEU A 76 9.09 -1.70 -10.43
CA LEU A 76 9.05 -0.23 -10.56
C LEU A 76 10.34 0.37 -10.00
N LYS A 77 10.85 1.41 -10.66
CA LYS A 77 11.93 2.23 -10.11
C LYS A 77 11.34 3.28 -9.20
N GLU A 78 11.78 3.30 -7.95
CA GLU A 78 11.31 4.26 -6.94
C GLU A 78 11.47 5.72 -7.39
N THR A 79 12.57 6.04 -8.09
CA THR A 79 12.82 7.39 -8.62
C THR A 79 11.75 7.84 -9.60
N ASP A 80 11.31 6.95 -10.49
CA ASP A 80 10.38 7.28 -11.57
C ASP A 80 8.97 7.53 -11.01
N VAL A 81 8.59 6.77 -9.99
CA VAL A 81 7.32 6.96 -9.28
C VAL A 81 7.37 8.23 -8.41
N LYS A 82 8.46 8.44 -7.66
CA LYS A 82 8.63 9.63 -6.80
C LYS A 82 8.72 10.93 -7.60
N ALA A 83 9.32 10.91 -8.80
CA ALA A 83 9.40 12.07 -9.69
C ALA A 83 8.01 12.62 -10.06
N GLN A 84 6.98 11.77 -10.10
CA GLN A 84 5.60 12.21 -10.37
C GLN A 84 4.96 12.89 -9.15
N GLY A 85 5.48 12.68 -7.94
CA GLY A 85 5.06 13.40 -6.74
C GLY A 85 3.61 13.17 -6.28
N LYS A 86 2.86 12.25 -6.90
CA LYS A 86 1.42 12.06 -6.62
C LYS A 86 1.03 10.68 -6.10
N TYR A 87 1.96 9.74 -5.98
CA TYR A 87 1.68 8.37 -5.55
C TYR A 87 2.26 8.06 -4.16
N THR A 88 1.63 7.11 -3.48
CA THR A 88 2.11 6.49 -2.25
C THR A 88 1.67 5.03 -2.18
N TRP A 89 2.46 4.21 -1.51
CA TRP A 89 2.07 2.84 -1.21
C TRP A 89 1.09 2.82 -0.04
N HIS A 90 -0.02 2.11 -0.23
CA HIS A 90 -1.09 1.87 0.74
C HIS A 90 -1.03 0.43 1.22
N HIS A 91 -1.05 0.23 2.54
CA HIS A 91 -1.10 -1.07 3.19
C HIS A 91 -2.56 -1.53 3.34
N LEU A 92 -2.90 -2.73 2.85
CA LEU A 92 -4.22 -3.34 3.08
C LEU A 92 -4.33 -3.94 4.48
N ASP A 93 -5.54 -4.17 4.94
CA ASP A 93 -5.88 -4.81 6.22
C ASP A 93 -5.87 -6.35 6.13
N ASP A 94 -4.83 -6.90 5.50
CA ASP A 94 -4.69 -8.33 5.20
C ASP A 94 -3.41 -8.96 5.76
N PHE A 95 -2.88 -8.42 6.86
CA PHE A 95 -1.67 -8.96 7.49
C PHE A 95 -1.88 -10.41 7.96
N ASP A 96 -1.08 -11.32 7.41
CA ASP A 96 -0.99 -12.71 7.86
C ASP A 96 0.24 -12.88 8.78
N PRO A 97 0.04 -13.09 10.10
CA PRO A 97 1.15 -13.26 11.04
C PRO A 97 1.91 -14.58 10.89
N GLY A 98 1.33 -15.58 10.21
CA GLY A 98 2.00 -16.86 9.96
C GLY A 98 3.05 -16.75 8.87
N THR A 99 2.76 -15.98 7.81
CA THR A 99 3.67 -15.78 6.67
C THR A 99 4.38 -14.43 6.69
N GLY A 100 3.90 -13.48 7.49
CA GLY A 100 4.36 -12.08 7.52
C GLY A 100 3.83 -11.25 6.36
N LYS A 101 2.93 -11.78 5.54
CA LYS A 101 2.55 -11.14 4.27
C LYS A 101 1.46 -10.10 4.44
N SER A 102 1.51 -9.07 3.59
CA SER A 102 0.41 -8.12 3.38
C SER A 102 0.45 -7.57 1.95
N THR A 103 -0.71 -7.14 1.46
CA THR A 103 -0.85 -6.48 0.17
C THR A 103 -0.57 -4.98 0.26
N MET A 104 0.20 -4.51 -0.71
CA MET A 104 0.54 -3.11 -0.96
C MET A 104 -0.12 -2.66 -2.27
N GLN A 105 -0.73 -1.47 -2.26
CA GLN A 105 -1.29 -0.85 -3.46
C GLN A 105 -0.65 0.52 -3.69
N LEU A 106 -0.10 0.75 -4.88
CA LEU A 106 0.44 2.05 -5.25
C LEU A 106 -0.70 2.92 -5.77
N VAL A 107 -1.14 3.87 -4.96
CA VAL A 107 -2.33 4.69 -5.17
C VAL A 107 -1.99 6.17 -5.16
N THR A 108 -2.87 7.00 -5.71
CA THR A 108 -2.73 8.45 -5.58
C THR A 108 -2.75 8.86 -4.10
N ARG A 109 -2.00 9.92 -3.77
CA ARG A 109 -1.99 10.49 -2.42
C ARG A 109 -3.36 11.03 -2.02
N SER A 110 -4.09 11.63 -2.96
CA SER A 110 -5.46 12.10 -2.75
C SER A 110 -6.40 10.98 -2.33
N ALA A 111 -6.36 9.84 -3.02
CA ALA A 111 -7.20 8.69 -2.68
C ALA A 111 -6.81 8.06 -1.33
N HIS A 112 -5.50 7.99 -1.06
CA HIS A 112 -4.99 7.55 0.23
C HIS A 112 -5.47 8.46 1.38
N GLU A 113 -5.37 9.77 1.22
CA GLU A 113 -5.78 10.75 2.23
C GLU A 113 -7.31 10.77 2.44
N ALA A 114 -8.08 10.62 1.35
CA ALA A 114 -9.54 10.54 1.43
C ALA A 114 -10.04 9.30 2.18
N SER A 115 -9.20 8.28 2.35
CA SER A 115 -9.54 7.04 3.06
C SER A 115 -9.27 7.08 4.56
N PHE A 116 -8.83 8.21 5.13
CA PHE A 116 -8.64 8.33 6.58
C PHE A 116 -9.98 8.53 7.33
N PRO A 117 -10.16 7.91 8.52
CA PRO A 117 -9.24 7.00 9.20
C PRO A 117 -9.35 5.56 8.65
N HIS A 118 -8.22 4.97 8.28
CA HIS A 118 -8.12 3.55 7.95
C HIS A 118 -7.10 2.85 8.85
N THR A 119 -7.38 1.59 9.19
CA THR A 119 -6.39 0.68 9.76
C THR A 119 -5.84 -0.19 8.64
N GLY A 120 -4.51 -0.31 8.55
CA GLY A 120 -3.84 -1.16 7.58
C GLY A 120 -3.06 -2.27 8.28
N SER A 121 -2.36 -3.09 7.50
CA SER A 121 -1.51 -4.18 8.02
C SER A 121 -0.47 -3.72 9.02
N VAL A 122 -0.03 -2.46 8.95
CA VAL A 122 0.80 -1.84 9.99
C VAL A 122 0.16 -1.91 11.38
N ALA A 123 -1.13 -1.55 11.49
CA ALA A 123 -1.85 -1.60 12.77
C ALA A 123 -2.13 -3.05 13.20
N GLN A 124 -2.38 -3.95 12.24
CA GLN A 124 -2.54 -5.38 12.54
C GLN A 124 -1.23 -6.01 13.03
N PHE A 125 -0.09 -5.64 12.44
CA PHE A 125 1.24 -6.04 12.89
C PHE A 125 1.50 -5.56 14.31
N GLU A 126 1.29 -4.26 14.58
CA GLU A 126 1.46 -3.68 15.91
C GLU A 126 0.60 -4.39 16.94
N LYS A 127 -0.69 -4.59 16.64
CA LYS A 127 -1.62 -5.30 17.52
C LYS A 127 -1.22 -6.75 17.75
N HIS A 128 -0.80 -7.47 16.71
CA HIS A 128 -0.44 -8.88 16.80
C HIS A 128 0.79 -9.11 17.68
N PHE A 129 1.80 -8.23 17.56
CA PHE A 129 3.05 -8.34 18.33
C PHE A 129 3.05 -7.52 19.63
N GLY A 130 1.92 -6.91 20.00
CA GLY A 130 1.79 -6.14 21.24
C GLY A 130 2.61 -4.84 21.25
N LEU A 131 2.87 -4.25 20.09
CA LEU A 131 3.55 -2.97 19.98
C LEU A 131 2.57 -1.80 20.18
N PRO A 132 3.02 -0.66 20.72
CA PRO A 132 2.24 0.57 20.75
C PRO A 132 1.81 1.02 19.34
N SER A 133 0.66 1.67 19.23
CA SER A 133 0.20 2.27 17.97
C SER A 133 1.24 3.27 17.44
N GLY A 134 1.66 3.12 16.19
CA GLY A 134 2.69 3.96 15.56
C GLY A 134 4.13 3.54 15.87
N ALA A 135 4.35 2.41 16.56
CA ALA A 135 5.68 1.86 16.79
C ALA A 135 6.26 1.11 15.57
N TYR A 136 5.51 0.94 14.49
CA TYR A 136 6.01 0.34 13.25
C TYR A 136 7.05 1.24 12.57
N GLY A 137 8.29 0.77 12.52
CA GLY A 137 9.48 1.57 12.21
C GLY A 137 10.50 1.63 13.35
N SER A 138 10.11 1.20 14.55
CA SER A 138 11.00 1.03 15.71
C SER A 138 11.98 -0.13 15.52
N LYS A 139 13.03 -0.15 16.36
CA LYS A 139 13.97 -1.27 16.42
C LYS A 139 13.26 -2.59 16.75
N ASP A 140 12.23 -2.56 17.59
CA ASP A 140 11.47 -3.75 17.99
C ASP A 140 10.67 -4.30 16.81
N ALA A 141 9.96 -3.44 16.07
CA ALA A 141 9.20 -3.85 14.89
C ALA A 141 10.10 -4.46 13.80
N ILE A 142 11.26 -3.86 13.55
CA ILE A 142 12.26 -4.38 12.61
C ILE A 142 12.86 -5.69 13.15
N GLY A 143 13.16 -5.76 14.44
CA GLY A 143 13.69 -6.95 15.11
C GLY A 143 12.74 -8.14 15.05
N ILE A 144 11.43 -7.91 15.21
CA ILE A 144 10.39 -8.93 15.02
C ILE A 144 10.46 -9.48 13.59
N SER A 145 10.45 -8.61 12.59
CA SER A 145 10.51 -9.03 11.18
C SER A 145 11.81 -9.77 10.84
N GLN A 146 12.92 -9.38 11.48
CA GLN A 146 14.19 -10.10 11.38
C GLN A 146 14.12 -11.49 12.02
N SER A 147 13.60 -11.59 13.25
CA SER A 147 13.47 -12.86 13.98
C SER A 147 12.59 -13.88 13.26
N LYS A 148 11.63 -13.40 12.48
CA LYS A 148 10.74 -14.22 11.64
C LYS A 148 11.32 -14.57 10.27
N GLY A 149 12.47 -14.02 9.90
CA GLY A 149 13.10 -14.23 8.58
C GLY A 149 12.46 -13.41 7.43
N TRP A 150 11.57 -12.48 7.76
CA TRP A 150 10.87 -11.63 6.78
C TRP A 150 11.74 -10.48 6.27
N LEU A 151 12.67 -10.00 7.10
CA LEU A 151 13.51 -8.86 6.78
C LEU A 151 14.38 -9.13 5.53
N LYS A 152 14.19 -8.32 4.49
CA LYS A 152 14.99 -8.30 3.26
C LYS A 152 16.03 -7.17 3.33
N GLY A 153 17.21 -7.43 2.76
CA GLY A 153 18.32 -6.47 2.74
C GLY A 153 19.17 -6.45 4.01
N ARG A 154 20.00 -5.41 4.20
CA ARG A 154 20.89 -5.32 5.37
C ARG A 154 20.10 -5.25 6.68
N THR A 155 20.52 -6.06 7.64
CA THR A 155 20.10 -5.97 9.04
C THR A 155 20.51 -4.62 9.61
N PRO A 156 19.68 -3.97 10.45
CA PRO A 156 20.17 -2.87 11.27
C PRO A 156 21.39 -3.37 12.04
N SER A 157 22.46 -2.57 12.07
CA SER A 157 23.67 -2.92 12.80
C SER A 157 23.31 -3.35 14.22
N SER A 158 23.53 -4.62 14.55
CA SER A 158 23.62 -5.05 15.93
C SER A 158 24.67 -4.17 16.57
N ALA A 159 24.29 -3.34 17.55
CA ALA A 159 25.28 -2.64 18.34
C ALA A 159 26.15 -3.73 18.97
N THR A 160 27.44 -3.69 18.64
CA THR A 160 28.48 -4.59 19.16
C THR A 160 28.37 -4.62 20.68
N SER A 161 27.93 -5.75 21.23
CA SER A 161 28.03 -5.99 22.66
C SER A 161 29.51 -6.27 22.94
N ASN A 162 30.26 -5.22 23.30
CA ASN A 162 31.60 -5.38 23.83
C ASN A 162 31.48 -5.99 25.23
N CYS A 163 31.45 -7.32 25.32
CA CYS A 163 31.90 -8.01 26.53
C CYS A 163 33.42 -8.00 26.52
N GLN A 164 34.02 -7.06 27.23
CA GLN A 164 35.42 -7.14 27.65
C GLN A 164 35.51 -8.17 28.77
N GLY A 165 36.39 -9.16 28.60
CA GLY A 165 36.78 -10.13 29.61
C GLY A 165 37.90 -9.64 30.50
#